data_AF-A0A972VIW3-F1
#
_entry.id   AF-A0A972VIW3-F1
#
_cell.length_a   1.000
_cell.length_b   1.000
_cell.length_c   1.000
_cell.angle_alpha   90.00
_cell.angle_beta   90.00
_cell.angle_gamma   90.00
#
_symmetry.space_group_name_H-M   'P 1'
#
loop_
_entity.id
_entity.type
_entity.pdbx_description
1 polymer ?
#
loop_
_entity_poly.entity_id
_entity_poly.type
_entity_poly.pdbx_seq_one_letter_code
_entity_poly.pdbx_strand_id
1 'polypeptide(L)'
;RKYVYGARDRMDERYDVIRSVRDKRFRYIRNYEPLKTYYQYMNTPEKGATMQEIRRVDAEGTLPPAAALFMAEHKTVEELYDLKNDPHEINNLAADPNYQTRLETMRGVHLQWVQDTKDLGLIPESEIMQREQKYGNRYAILRQPNGDDLNRRLGQTAAAASGGMQAMPELIKSLNDEDAAVRYWAATGIGNIGADAASTENKITLLLKDPAPSVRVAAARALGRMNRPAKALPVLITALSGPYQWARLQAAIVLDEMGSMARPAEEALKKALEDQPNKYITRVANHALNVMNGTHNTVK
;
A
#
# COMPACT_ATOMS: atom_id res chain seq x y z
N ARG A 1 -4.05 30.67 0.38
CA ARG A 1 -3.44 29.62 1.25
C ARG A 1 -1.99 29.40 0.79
N LYS A 2 -1.06 29.13 1.71
CA LYS A 2 0.35 28.86 1.36
C LYS A 2 0.51 27.49 0.68
N TYR A 3 -0.19 26.49 1.21
CA TYR A 3 -0.22 25.12 0.68
C TYR A 3 -1.65 24.60 0.55
N VAL A 4 -1.83 23.62 -0.33
CA VAL A 4 -2.99 22.76 -0.50
C VAL A 4 -2.53 21.32 -0.31
N TYR A 5 -3.31 20.54 0.42
CA TYR A 5 -2.98 19.16 0.77
C TYR A 5 -3.97 18.20 0.09
N GLY A 6 -3.48 17.03 -0.30
CA GLY A 6 -4.29 15.96 -0.88
C GLY A 6 -3.90 14.62 -0.28
N ALA A 7 -4.86 13.72 -0.16
CA ALA A 7 -4.67 12.39 0.38
C ALA A 7 -5.45 11.35 -0.45
N ARG A 8 -4.86 10.17 -0.56
CA ARG A 8 -5.47 8.95 -1.11
C ARG A 8 -5.09 7.80 -0.19
N ASP A 9 -6.07 6.97 0.17
CA ASP A 9 -5.88 5.75 0.96
C ASP A 9 -6.36 4.55 0.15
N ARG A 10 -7.55 4.01 0.44
CA ARG A 10 -8.15 2.95 -0.36
C ARG A 10 -9.07 3.52 -1.45
N MET A 11 -8.92 3.02 -2.68
CA MET A 11 -9.88 3.22 -3.77
C MET A 11 -10.54 1.87 -4.06
N ASP A 12 -11.84 1.77 -3.76
CA ASP A 12 -12.59 0.52 -3.85
C ASP A 12 -11.85 -0.64 -3.14
N GLU A 13 -11.41 -1.67 -3.84
CA GLU A 13 -10.71 -2.82 -3.28
C GLU A 13 -9.19 -2.68 -3.14
N ARG A 14 -8.58 -1.55 -3.57
CA ARG A 14 -7.12 -1.39 -3.60
C ARG A 14 -6.62 -0.31 -2.65
N TYR A 15 -5.74 -0.70 -1.74
CA TYR A 15 -4.99 0.24 -0.89
C TYR A 15 -3.87 0.92 -1.69
N ASP A 16 -3.72 2.22 -1.54
CA ASP A 16 -2.58 2.99 -2.07
C ASP A 16 -2.41 4.30 -1.29
N VAL A 17 -1.55 4.29 -0.28
CA VAL A 17 -1.35 5.44 0.60
C VAL A 17 -0.47 6.48 -0.09
N ILE A 18 -1.10 7.55 -0.56
CA ILE A 18 -0.44 8.66 -1.26
C ILE A 18 -0.83 9.97 -0.61
N ARG A 19 0.14 10.88 -0.47
CA ARG A 19 -0.06 12.23 0.05
C ARG A 19 0.53 13.25 -0.90
N SER A 20 -0.10 14.42 -1.01
CA SER A 20 0.40 15.49 -1.85
C SER A 20 0.38 16.83 -1.15
N VAL A 21 1.40 17.63 -1.39
CA VAL A 21 1.48 19.04 -1.00
C VAL A 21 1.67 19.85 -2.26
N ARG A 22 0.82 20.85 -2.46
CA ARG A 22 0.94 21.81 -3.56
C ARG A 22 1.06 23.22 -3.02
N ASP A 23 2.02 23.97 -3.51
CA ASP A 23 2.06 25.42 -3.33
C ASP A 23 1.67 26.13 -4.64
N LYS A 24 1.96 27.43 -4.77
CA LYS A 24 1.60 28.19 -5.98
C LYS A 24 2.26 27.66 -7.27
N ARG A 25 3.42 27.00 -7.18
CA ARG A 25 4.20 26.57 -8.36
C ARG A 25 4.48 25.08 -8.39
N PHE A 26 4.76 24.44 -7.25
CA PHE A 26 5.18 23.05 -7.21
C PHE A 26 4.14 22.15 -6.57
N ARG A 27 4.03 20.94 -7.09
CA ARG A 27 3.33 19.82 -6.45
C ARG A 27 4.35 18.76 -6.06
N TYR A 28 4.29 18.35 -4.81
CA TYR A 28 5.02 17.21 -4.27
C TYR A 28 4.04 16.08 -3.99
N ILE A 29 4.44 14.85 -4.31
CA ILE A 29 3.68 13.63 -4.02
C ILE A 29 4.61 12.65 -3.30
N ARG A 30 4.09 12.04 -2.23
CA ARG A 30 4.73 10.96 -1.49
C ARG A 30 3.95 9.68 -1.71
N ASN A 31 4.62 8.68 -2.29
CA ASN A 31 4.11 7.31 -2.39
C ASN A 31 4.70 6.46 -1.25
N TYR A 32 3.84 6.00 -0.35
CA TYR A 32 4.27 5.14 0.76
C TYR A 32 4.44 3.67 0.32
N GLU A 33 3.82 3.28 -0.79
CA GLU A 33 3.91 1.94 -1.38
C GLU A 33 4.32 2.03 -2.86
N PRO A 34 5.55 2.48 -3.17
CA PRO A 34 6.00 2.79 -4.53
C PRO A 34 6.04 1.57 -5.46
N LEU A 35 6.06 0.36 -4.91
CA LEU A 35 6.03 -0.87 -5.73
C LEU A 35 4.68 -1.15 -6.38
N LYS A 36 3.61 -0.43 -5.99
CA LYS A 36 2.30 -0.57 -6.63
C LYS A 36 2.28 0.21 -7.93
N THR A 37 1.62 -0.34 -8.95
CA THR A 37 1.41 0.33 -10.24
C THR A 37 0.71 1.68 -10.05
N TYR A 38 0.87 2.60 -11.01
CA TYR A 38 0.13 3.88 -10.98
C TYR A 38 -1.38 3.66 -11.00
N TYR A 39 -1.83 2.67 -11.77
CA TYR A 39 -3.21 2.23 -11.79
C TYR A 39 -3.35 0.73 -11.52
N GLN A 40 -3.86 0.41 -10.34
CA GLN A 40 -4.15 -0.97 -9.95
C GLN A 40 -5.45 -1.45 -10.60
N TYR A 41 -5.52 -2.75 -10.92
CA TYR A 41 -6.78 -3.34 -11.41
C TYR A 41 -7.89 -3.19 -10.37
N MET A 42 -9.02 -2.61 -10.79
CA MET A 42 -10.23 -2.46 -9.98
C MET A 42 -11.44 -2.89 -10.82
N ASN A 43 -12.32 -3.70 -10.26
CA ASN A 43 -13.43 -4.33 -10.98
C ASN A 43 -14.41 -3.32 -11.60
N THR A 44 -14.62 -2.14 -10.99
CA THR A 44 -15.58 -1.15 -11.55
C THR A 44 -15.01 -0.42 -12.76
N PRO A 45 -13.83 0.23 -12.70
CA PRO A 45 -13.31 0.97 -13.86
C PRO A 45 -12.99 0.10 -15.07
N GLU A 46 -12.59 -1.16 -14.86
CA GLU A 46 -12.23 -2.10 -15.94
C GLU A 46 -13.44 -2.51 -16.81
N LYS A 47 -14.67 -2.19 -16.38
CA LYS A 47 -15.90 -2.36 -17.19
C LYS A 47 -16.13 -1.22 -18.18
N GLY A 48 -15.43 -0.09 -18.03
CA GLY A 48 -15.61 1.08 -18.88
C GLY A 48 -14.80 0.98 -20.19
N ALA A 49 -15.40 1.45 -21.30
CA ALA A 49 -14.75 1.46 -22.61
C ALA A 49 -13.39 2.17 -22.62
N THR A 50 -13.24 3.24 -21.85
CA THR A 50 -11.97 3.98 -21.71
C THR A 50 -10.85 3.09 -21.14
N MET A 51 -11.12 2.35 -20.06
CA MET A 51 -10.09 1.49 -19.46
C MET A 51 -9.77 0.29 -20.35
N GLN A 52 -10.78 -0.29 -21.00
CA GLN A 52 -10.57 -1.38 -21.96
C GLN A 52 -9.66 -0.95 -23.11
N GLU A 53 -9.88 0.25 -23.64
CA GLU A 53 -9.04 0.80 -24.71
C GLU A 53 -7.62 1.11 -24.23
N ILE A 54 -7.45 1.69 -23.03
CA ILE A 54 -6.12 1.91 -22.44
C ILE A 54 -5.37 0.58 -22.29
N ARG A 55 -6.03 -0.48 -21.78
CA ARG A 55 -5.44 -1.81 -21.63
C ARG A 55 -5.05 -2.44 -22.97
N ARG A 56 -5.88 -2.28 -24.01
CA ARG A 56 -5.59 -2.78 -25.37
C ARG A 56 -4.35 -2.09 -25.95
N VAL A 57 -4.30 -0.76 -25.90
CA VAL A 57 -3.19 0.04 -26.45
C VAL A 57 -1.90 -0.17 -25.67
N ASP A 58 -1.98 -0.36 -24.35
CA ASP A 58 -0.84 -0.76 -23.50
C ASP A 58 -0.29 -2.14 -23.89
N ALA A 59 -1.17 -3.13 -24.07
CA ALA A 59 -0.79 -4.48 -24.50
C ALA A 59 -0.15 -4.51 -25.90
N GLU A 60 -0.52 -3.57 -26.77
CA GLU A 60 0.09 -3.38 -28.09
C GLU A 60 1.43 -2.62 -28.03
N GLY A 61 1.78 -2.03 -26.87
CA GLY A 61 2.98 -1.23 -26.69
C GLY A 61 2.95 0.11 -27.43
N THR A 62 1.75 0.63 -27.72
CA THR A 62 1.55 1.83 -28.55
C THR A 62 1.09 3.06 -27.76
N LEU A 63 1.07 2.99 -26.42
CA LEU A 63 0.77 4.14 -25.58
C LEU A 63 1.80 5.26 -25.78
N PRO A 64 1.36 6.52 -25.95
CA PRO A 64 2.27 7.66 -25.91
C PRO A 64 3.05 7.69 -24.59
N PRO A 65 4.32 8.14 -24.56
CA PRO A 65 5.16 8.10 -23.36
C PRO A 65 4.52 8.71 -22.10
N ALA A 66 3.80 9.82 -22.24
CA ALA A 66 3.08 10.45 -21.14
C ALA A 66 1.94 9.57 -20.59
N ALA A 67 1.22 8.85 -21.45
CA ALA A 67 0.15 7.95 -21.05
C ALA A 67 0.70 6.62 -20.48
N ALA A 68 1.86 6.16 -20.95
CA ALA A 68 2.53 4.97 -20.44
C ALA A 68 2.87 5.08 -18.94
N LEU A 69 3.06 6.30 -18.40
CA LEU A 69 3.23 6.52 -16.96
C LEU A 69 2.05 6.00 -16.14
N PHE A 70 0.82 6.08 -16.67
CA PHE A 70 -0.38 5.57 -16.01
C PHE A 70 -0.36 4.04 -15.83
N MET A 71 0.34 3.34 -16.73
CA MET A 71 0.47 1.89 -16.75
C MET A 71 1.77 1.38 -16.12
N ALA A 72 2.65 2.28 -15.68
CA ALA A 72 3.93 1.90 -15.12
C ALA A 72 3.78 0.98 -13.89
N GLU A 73 4.60 -0.07 -13.87
CA GLU A 73 4.54 -1.14 -12.86
C GLU A 73 4.84 -0.63 -11.44
N HIS A 74 5.66 0.41 -11.33
CA HIS A 74 6.08 1.00 -10.07
C HIS A 74 6.04 2.52 -10.15
N LYS A 75 5.75 3.15 -9.02
CA LYS A 75 5.89 4.59 -8.79
C LYS A 75 7.29 4.92 -8.27
N THR A 76 7.67 6.19 -8.38
CA THR A 76 8.79 6.70 -7.60
C THR A 76 8.35 6.93 -6.16
N VAL A 77 9.28 6.86 -5.22
CA VAL A 77 9.00 7.13 -3.80
C VAL A 77 8.45 8.55 -3.61
N GLU A 78 9.03 9.49 -4.36
CA GLU A 78 8.68 10.90 -4.33
C GLU A 78 8.51 11.40 -5.76
N GLU A 79 7.58 12.33 -5.93
CA GLU A 79 7.40 13.05 -7.18
C GLU A 79 7.39 14.55 -6.89
N LEU A 80 8.02 15.33 -7.77
CA LEU A 80 8.05 16.78 -7.70
C LEU A 80 7.82 17.37 -9.08
N TYR A 81 6.77 18.17 -9.24
CA TYR A 81 6.39 18.78 -10.51
C TYR A 81 6.38 20.30 -10.42
N ASP A 82 6.98 20.97 -11.41
CA ASP A 82 6.90 22.42 -11.60
C ASP A 82 5.70 22.78 -12.47
N LEU A 83 4.56 23.05 -11.86
CA LEU A 83 3.28 23.28 -12.54
C LEU A 83 3.27 24.51 -13.46
N LYS A 84 4.28 25.37 -13.39
CA LYS A 84 4.42 26.49 -14.34
C LYS A 84 4.98 26.02 -15.68
N ASN A 85 5.98 25.14 -15.65
CA ASN A 85 6.69 24.66 -16.83
C ASN A 85 6.18 23.28 -17.30
N ASP A 86 5.54 22.54 -16.41
CA ASP A 86 4.96 21.22 -16.62
C ASP A 86 3.53 21.17 -16.02
N PRO A 87 2.55 21.82 -16.68
CA PRO A 87 1.18 21.87 -16.19
C PRO A 87 0.45 20.51 -16.20
N HIS A 88 1.02 19.51 -16.88
CA HIS A 88 0.48 18.16 -17.01
C HIS A 88 1.17 17.15 -16.09
N GLU A 89 2.16 17.57 -15.29
CA GLU A 89 2.82 16.72 -14.30
C GLU A 89 3.47 15.46 -14.92
N ILE A 90 4.12 15.61 -16.07
CA ILE A 90 4.76 14.52 -16.80
C ILE A 90 6.22 14.33 -16.36
N ASN A 91 6.92 15.42 -16.04
CA ASN A 91 8.36 15.43 -15.79
C ASN A 91 8.63 15.46 -14.30
N ASN A 92 8.85 14.29 -13.69
CA ASN A 92 9.18 14.19 -12.27
C ASN A 92 10.61 14.70 -12.00
N LEU A 93 10.72 15.81 -11.26
CA LEU A 93 11.97 16.48 -10.89
C LEU A 93 12.60 15.94 -9.59
N ALA A 94 12.03 14.91 -8.94
CA ALA A 94 12.51 14.44 -7.64
C ALA A 94 13.96 13.91 -7.68
N ALA A 95 14.40 13.37 -8.81
CA ALA A 95 15.78 12.90 -8.99
C ALA A 95 16.73 14.00 -9.52
N ASP A 96 16.23 15.19 -9.88
CA ASP A 96 17.06 16.26 -10.43
C ASP A 96 17.88 16.94 -9.31
N PRO A 97 19.23 16.97 -9.41
CA PRO A 97 20.09 17.64 -8.43
C PRO A 97 19.74 19.12 -8.21
N ASN A 98 19.27 19.82 -9.25
CA ASN A 98 18.94 21.24 -9.19
C ASN A 98 17.70 21.54 -8.35
N TYR A 99 16.85 20.53 -8.09
CA TYR A 99 15.61 20.68 -7.34
C TYR A 99 15.66 20.05 -5.94
N GLN A 100 16.81 19.57 -5.46
CA GLN A 100 16.91 18.87 -4.17
C GLN A 100 16.49 19.75 -2.98
N THR A 101 16.95 21.00 -2.90
CA THR A 101 16.51 21.94 -1.86
C THR A 101 14.99 22.13 -1.88
N ARG A 102 14.41 22.15 -3.08
CA ARG A 102 12.96 22.31 -3.25
C ARG A 102 12.20 21.05 -2.83
N LEU A 103 12.69 19.88 -3.22
CA LEU A 103 12.16 18.58 -2.82
C LEU A 103 12.17 18.44 -1.29
N GLU A 104 13.31 18.73 -0.64
CA GLU A 104 13.46 18.70 0.81
C GLU A 104 12.48 19.62 1.53
N THR A 105 12.31 20.84 1.02
CA THR A 105 11.33 21.79 1.58
C THR A 105 9.91 21.23 1.52
N MET A 106 9.50 20.71 0.37
CA MET A 106 8.14 20.20 0.18
C MET A 106 7.91 18.90 0.96
N ARG A 107 8.92 18.02 1.05
CA ARG A 107 8.95 16.83 1.92
C ARG A 107 8.76 17.22 3.38
N GLY A 108 9.48 18.24 3.86
CA GLY A 108 9.33 18.74 5.22
C GLY A 108 7.92 19.25 5.53
N VAL A 109 7.32 20.00 4.59
CA VAL A 109 5.93 20.47 4.72
C VAL A 109 4.94 19.31 4.76
N HIS A 110 5.15 18.29 3.92
CA HIS A 110 4.34 17.07 3.91
C HIS A 110 4.41 16.33 5.25
N LEU A 111 5.63 16.04 5.72
CA LEU A 111 5.83 15.31 6.97
C LEU A 111 5.25 16.08 8.16
N GLN A 112 5.40 17.41 8.19
CA GLN A 112 4.79 18.24 9.23
C GLN A 112 3.26 18.17 9.17
N TRP A 113 2.65 18.21 7.98
CA TRP A 113 1.20 18.09 7.85
C TRP A 113 0.66 16.74 8.33
N VAL A 114 1.37 15.64 8.04
CA VAL A 114 1.05 14.30 8.60
C VAL A 114 1.05 14.35 10.13
N GLN A 115 2.03 15.04 10.73
CA GLN A 115 2.11 15.18 12.18
C GLN A 115 0.97 16.06 12.74
N ASP A 116 0.76 17.24 12.18
CA ASP A 116 -0.23 18.22 12.66
C ASP A 116 -1.66 17.68 12.56
N THR A 117 -1.95 16.91 11.52
CA THR A 117 -3.30 16.36 11.28
C THR A 117 -3.58 15.06 12.01
N LYS A 118 -2.53 14.39 12.53
CA LYS A 118 -2.61 13.03 13.08
C LYS A 118 -3.23 12.08 12.06
N ASP A 119 -2.53 11.94 10.93
CA ASP A 119 -3.02 11.26 9.74
C ASP A 119 -3.36 9.79 10.01
N LEU A 120 -4.66 9.51 10.18
CA LEU A 120 -5.17 8.17 10.42
C LEU A 120 -5.01 7.24 9.22
N GLY A 121 -4.79 7.77 8.01
CA GLY A 121 -4.59 6.92 6.83
C GLY A 121 -3.26 6.16 6.86
N LEU A 122 -2.35 6.49 7.79
CA LEU A 122 -1.19 5.66 8.10
C LEU A 122 -1.51 4.48 9.02
N ILE A 123 -2.72 4.36 9.56
CA ILE A 123 -3.13 3.19 10.36
C ILE A 123 -3.87 2.20 9.45
N PRO A 124 -3.51 0.91 9.43
CA PRO A 124 -4.24 -0.09 8.64
C PRO A 124 -5.74 -0.10 8.98
N GLU A 125 -6.64 -0.20 7.99
CA GLU A 125 -8.09 -0.14 8.22
C GLU A 125 -8.60 -1.18 9.25
N SER A 126 -7.97 -2.37 9.31
CA SER A 126 -8.30 -3.38 10.32
C SER A 126 -8.01 -2.90 11.75
N GLU A 127 -6.98 -2.09 11.93
CA GLU A 127 -6.62 -1.48 13.21
C GLU A 127 -7.52 -0.28 13.50
N ILE A 128 -7.87 0.54 12.49
CA ILE A 128 -8.81 1.65 12.64
C ILE A 128 -10.14 1.16 13.20
N MET A 129 -10.72 0.07 12.65
CA MET A 129 -12.00 -0.46 13.13
C MET A 129 -11.96 -0.84 14.61
N GLN A 130 -10.92 -1.58 15.02
CA GLN A 130 -10.79 -2.04 16.40
C GLN A 130 -10.58 -0.86 17.36
N ARG A 131 -9.75 0.11 16.96
CA ARG A 131 -9.50 1.31 17.76
C ARG A 131 -10.71 2.24 17.82
N GLU A 132 -11.47 2.35 16.74
CA GLU A 132 -12.73 3.11 16.71
C GLU A 132 -13.76 2.55 17.69
N GLN A 133 -13.90 1.22 17.77
CA GLN A 133 -14.76 0.58 18.78
C GLN A 133 -14.28 0.87 20.21
N LYS A 134 -12.95 0.84 20.44
CA LYS A 134 -12.35 1.10 21.75
C LYS A 134 -12.49 2.56 22.20
N TYR A 135 -12.30 3.52 21.29
CA TYR A 135 -12.23 4.95 21.59
C TYR A 135 -13.51 5.72 21.22
N GLY A 136 -14.51 5.03 20.66
CA GLY A 136 -15.83 5.55 20.29
C GLY A 136 -15.90 6.25 18.93
N ASN A 137 -14.79 6.76 18.40
CA ASN A 137 -14.72 7.36 17.06
C ASN A 137 -13.27 7.39 16.53
N ARG A 138 -13.12 7.56 15.21
CA ARG A 138 -11.80 7.63 14.56
C ARG A 138 -10.95 8.83 15.00
N TYR A 139 -11.57 10.00 15.18
CA TYR A 139 -10.86 11.24 15.52
C TYR A 139 -10.07 11.11 16.83
N ALA A 140 -10.59 10.34 17.78
CA ALA A 140 -9.98 10.08 19.08
C ALA A 140 -8.73 9.18 19.02
N ILE A 141 -8.54 8.35 17.99
CA ILE A 141 -7.52 7.28 17.95
C ILE A 141 -6.10 7.80 18.25
N LEU A 142 -5.68 8.89 17.60
CA LEU A 142 -4.36 9.50 17.81
C LEU A 142 -4.39 10.71 18.75
N ARG A 143 -5.52 10.93 19.44
CA ARG A 143 -5.72 12.00 20.44
C ARG A 143 -5.80 11.46 21.86
N GLN A 144 -5.16 10.32 22.08
CA GLN A 144 -4.92 9.75 23.40
C GLN A 144 -3.69 10.39 24.04
N PRO A 145 -3.45 10.23 25.36
CA PRO A 145 -2.30 10.87 26.04
C PRO A 145 -0.93 10.61 25.41
N ASN A 146 -0.71 9.44 24.78
CA ASN A 146 0.52 9.08 24.06
C ASN A 146 0.40 9.23 22.52
N GLY A 147 -0.67 9.88 22.04
CA GLY A 147 -1.00 9.93 20.62
C GLY A 147 -0.01 10.71 19.77
N ASP A 148 0.64 11.74 20.31
CA ASP A 148 1.69 12.49 19.59
C ASP A 148 2.94 11.64 19.35
N ASP A 149 3.39 10.89 20.37
CA ASP A 149 4.53 9.99 20.21
C ASP A 149 4.24 8.87 19.22
N LEU A 150 3.05 8.25 19.31
CA LEU A 150 2.61 7.25 18.35
C LEU A 150 2.56 7.81 16.93
N ASN A 151 1.98 9.00 16.74
CA ASN A 151 1.89 9.64 15.42
C ASN A 151 3.27 9.95 14.82
N ARG A 152 4.24 10.34 15.66
CA ARG A 152 5.63 10.56 15.25
C ARG A 152 6.29 9.27 14.79
N ARG A 153 6.24 8.21 15.62
CA ARG A 153 6.82 6.89 15.27
C ARG A 153 6.17 6.31 14.02
N LEU A 154 4.84 6.38 13.93
CA LEU A 154 4.09 5.90 12.78
C LEU A 154 4.48 6.62 11.49
N GLY A 155 4.54 7.96 11.50
CA GLY A 155 4.96 8.75 10.35
C GLY A 155 6.39 8.45 9.91
N GLN A 156 7.31 8.27 10.88
CA GLN A 156 8.70 7.90 10.63
C GLN A 156 8.83 6.52 9.97
N THR A 157 8.20 5.49 10.55
CA THR A 157 8.26 4.12 10.02
C THR A 157 7.55 3.99 8.68
N ALA A 158 6.41 4.68 8.49
CA ALA A 158 5.73 4.72 7.20
C ALA A 158 6.60 5.35 6.11
N ALA A 159 7.28 6.47 6.40
CA ALA A 159 8.23 7.06 5.47
C ALA A 159 9.42 6.11 5.19
N ALA A 160 9.94 5.44 6.22
CA ALA A 160 11.02 4.46 6.08
C ALA A 160 10.62 3.25 5.20
N ALA A 161 9.34 2.89 5.16
CA ALA A 161 8.85 1.73 4.42
C ALA A 161 9.01 1.83 2.88
N SER A 162 9.23 3.02 2.36
CA SER A 162 9.59 3.23 0.94
C SER A 162 11.05 3.67 0.76
N GLY A 163 11.87 3.61 1.81
CA GLY A 163 13.26 4.04 1.82
C GLY A 163 14.28 2.97 1.38
N GLY A 164 13.86 1.81 0.86
CA GLY A 164 14.78 0.77 0.39
C GLY A 164 15.76 0.26 1.46
N MET A 165 16.92 -0.22 1.03
CA MET A 165 17.90 -0.86 1.93
C MET A 165 18.46 0.11 3.00
N GLN A 166 18.56 1.41 2.71
CA GLN A 166 19.05 2.38 3.71
C GLN A 166 18.13 2.49 4.94
N ALA A 167 16.85 2.14 4.80
CA ALA A 167 15.88 2.17 5.90
C ALA A 167 15.92 0.89 6.77
N MET A 168 16.68 -0.13 6.37
CA MET A 168 16.67 -1.45 7.02
C MET A 168 16.90 -1.41 8.55
N PRO A 169 17.85 -0.62 9.10
CA PRO A 169 18.05 -0.57 10.55
C PRO A 169 16.81 -0.07 11.31
N GLU A 170 16.15 0.96 10.81
CA GLU A 170 14.94 1.54 11.42
C GLU A 170 13.74 0.59 11.28
N LEU A 171 13.60 -0.06 10.12
CA LEU A 171 12.56 -1.06 9.90
C LEU A 171 12.72 -2.25 10.86
N ILE A 172 13.93 -2.81 10.99
CA ILE A 172 14.20 -3.93 11.91
C ILE A 172 13.88 -3.56 13.36
N LYS A 173 14.22 -2.35 13.79
CA LYS A 173 13.88 -1.83 15.11
C LYS A 173 12.36 -1.75 15.29
N SER A 174 11.67 -1.18 14.30
CA SER A 174 10.21 -0.97 14.32
C SER A 174 9.39 -2.27 14.30
N LEU A 175 9.96 -3.42 13.92
CA LEU A 175 9.29 -4.73 14.03
C LEU A 175 8.93 -5.12 15.48
N ASN A 176 9.58 -4.51 16.48
CA ASN A 176 9.35 -4.79 17.90
C ASN A 176 8.60 -3.65 18.61
N ASP A 177 8.03 -2.71 17.85
CA ASP A 177 7.27 -1.61 18.42
C ASP A 177 6.02 -2.11 19.15
N GLU A 178 5.61 -1.43 20.23
CA GLU A 178 4.42 -1.78 21.00
C GLU A 178 3.13 -1.67 20.17
N ASP A 179 3.09 -0.74 19.20
CA ASP A 179 1.91 -0.46 18.40
C ASP A 179 1.91 -1.25 17.08
N ALA A 180 0.80 -1.94 16.82
CA ALA A 180 0.62 -2.77 15.64
C ALA A 180 0.73 -2.01 14.31
N ALA A 181 0.36 -0.74 14.25
CA ALA A 181 0.45 0.05 13.03
C ALA A 181 1.92 0.34 12.66
N VAL A 182 2.79 0.53 13.66
CA VAL A 182 4.23 0.70 13.46
C VAL A 182 4.86 -0.60 12.98
N ARG A 183 4.54 -1.74 13.63
CA ARG A 183 5.00 -3.07 13.20
C ARG A 183 4.52 -3.41 11.78
N TYR A 184 3.30 -3.02 11.43
CA TYR A 184 2.74 -3.19 10.08
C TYR A 184 3.58 -2.46 9.02
N TRP A 185 3.93 -1.20 9.24
CA TRP A 185 4.75 -0.45 8.28
C TRP A 185 6.18 -0.98 8.21
N ALA A 186 6.73 -1.46 9.33
CA ALA A 186 8.03 -2.12 9.35
C ALA A 186 8.04 -3.38 8.47
N ALA A 187 7.06 -4.27 8.63
CA ALA A 187 6.92 -5.48 7.82
C ALA A 187 6.62 -5.14 6.34
N THR A 188 5.77 -4.14 6.09
CA THR A 188 5.46 -3.65 4.73
C THR A 188 6.71 -3.13 4.04
N GLY A 189 7.54 -2.34 4.74
CA GLY A 189 8.78 -1.81 4.22
C GLY A 189 9.80 -2.89 3.87
N ILE A 190 9.95 -3.89 4.75
CA ILE A 190 10.79 -5.06 4.47
C ILE A 190 10.26 -5.85 3.27
N GLY A 191 8.94 -6.00 3.14
CA GLY A 191 8.32 -6.60 1.96
C GLY A 191 8.52 -5.78 0.67
N ASN A 192 8.64 -4.46 0.77
CA ASN A 192 8.97 -3.58 -0.34
C ASN A 192 10.44 -3.71 -0.78
N ILE A 193 11.34 -4.09 0.13
CA ILE A 193 12.73 -4.43 -0.23
C ILE A 193 12.78 -5.82 -0.90
N GLY A 194 11.89 -6.74 -0.51
CA GLY A 194 11.70 -8.02 -1.18
C GLY A 194 12.86 -8.99 -0.94
N ALA A 195 13.33 -9.67 -1.98
CA ALA A 195 14.36 -10.71 -1.89
C ALA A 195 15.67 -10.23 -1.24
N ASP A 196 16.04 -8.96 -1.43
CA ASP A 196 17.25 -8.37 -0.84
C ASP A 196 17.18 -8.27 0.69
N ALA A 197 15.98 -8.35 1.27
CA ALA A 197 15.78 -8.35 2.71
C ALA A 197 15.83 -9.76 3.35
N ALA A 198 16.35 -10.78 2.65
CA ALA A 198 16.40 -12.17 3.11
C ALA A 198 17.05 -12.35 4.50
N SER A 199 17.98 -11.48 4.90
CA SER A 199 18.59 -11.49 6.23
C SER A 199 17.58 -11.28 7.38
N THR A 200 16.41 -10.73 7.08
CA THR A 200 15.32 -10.50 8.05
C THR A 200 14.30 -11.63 8.12
N GLU A 201 14.45 -12.69 7.32
CA GLU A 201 13.46 -13.77 7.18
C GLU A 201 13.01 -14.34 8.54
N ASN A 202 13.95 -14.58 9.46
CA ASN A 202 13.64 -15.09 10.81
C ASN A 202 12.80 -14.09 11.61
N LYS A 203 13.12 -12.80 11.56
CA LYS A 203 12.38 -11.75 12.28
C LYS A 203 10.96 -11.60 11.71
N ILE A 204 10.81 -11.63 10.38
CA ILE A 204 9.51 -11.58 9.73
C ILE A 204 8.68 -12.85 10.02
N THR A 205 9.32 -14.03 10.05
CA THR A 205 8.66 -15.29 10.38
C THR A 205 8.02 -15.24 11.78
N LEU A 206 8.63 -14.55 12.76
CA LEU A 206 8.04 -14.37 14.09
C LEU A 206 6.73 -13.58 14.04
N LEU A 207 6.63 -12.56 13.17
CA LEU A 207 5.43 -11.73 13.02
C LEU A 207 4.25 -12.45 12.36
N LEU A 208 4.44 -13.64 11.81
CA LEU A 208 3.32 -14.49 11.38
C LEU A 208 2.40 -14.90 12.54
N LYS A 209 2.89 -14.78 13.78
CA LYS A 209 2.13 -15.02 15.02
C LYS A 209 1.77 -13.73 15.77
N ASP A 210 1.94 -12.56 15.14
CA ASP A 210 1.60 -11.27 15.75
C ASP A 210 0.13 -11.25 16.20
N PRO A 211 -0.20 -10.63 17.36
CA PRO A 211 -1.60 -10.49 17.79
C PRO A 211 -2.48 -9.77 16.76
N ALA A 212 -1.92 -8.77 16.05
CA ALA A 212 -2.66 -7.97 15.07
C ALA A 212 -2.75 -8.68 13.71
N PRO A 213 -3.95 -8.90 13.16
CA PRO A 213 -4.14 -9.53 11.86
C PRO A 213 -3.45 -8.81 10.70
N SER A 214 -3.44 -7.47 10.71
CA SER A 214 -2.74 -6.67 9.69
C SER A 214 -1.25 -6.94 9.67
N VAL A 215 -0.62 -7.06 10.85
CA VAL A 215 0.81 -7.35 10.95
C VAL A 215 1.12 -8.75 10.44
N ARG A 216 0.28 -9.75 10.77
CA ARG A 216 0.43 -11.12 10.22
C ARG A 216 0.35 -11.13 8.70
N VAL A 217 -0.60 -10.41 8.11
CA VAL A 217 -0.74 -10.31 6.64
C VAL A 217 0.43 -9.57 6.01
N ALA A 218 0.90 -8.47 6.60
CA ALA A 218 2.08 -7.74 6.13
C ALA A 218 3.35 -8.60 6.19
N ALA A 219 3.53 -9.39 7.25
CA ALA A 219 4.63 -10.34 7.39
C ALA A 219 4.56 -11.46 6.33
N ALA A 220 3.36 -11.99 6.09
CA ALA A 220 3.14 -12.98 5.03
C ALA A 220 3.44 -12.40 3.64
N ARG A 221 3.00 -11.16 3.36
CA ARG A 221 3.36 -10.43 2.13
C ARG A 221 4.88 -10.32 1.98
N ALA A 222 5.58 -9.90 3.04
CA ALA A 222 7.03 -9.77 3.00
C ALA A 222 7.72 -11.10 2.68
N LEU A 223 7.28 -12.22 3.28
CA LEU A 223 7.80 -13.55 2.95
C LEU A 223 7.48 -13.97 1.51
N GLY A 224 6.28 -13.66 1.00
CA GLY A 224 5.94 -13.87 -0.41
C GLY A 224 6.92 -13.13 -1.34
N ARG A 225 7.19 -11.85 -1.05
CA ARG A 225 8.15 -11.01 -1.79
C ARG A 225 9.62 -11.46 -1.64
N MET A 226 9.95 -12.20 -0.59
CA MET A 226 11.25 -12.87 -0.40
C MET A 226 11.33 -14.25 -1.06
N ASN A 227 10.34 -14.64 -1.87
CA ASN A 227 10.24 -15.98 -2.45
C ASN A 227 10.19 -17.09 -1.38
N ARG A 228 9.36 -16.88 -0.34
CA ARG A 228 9.02 -17.88 0.71
C ARG A 228 7.51 -18.17 0.76
N PRO A 229 6.85 -18.51 -0.38
CA PRO A 229 5.40 -18.67 -0.43
C PRO A 229 4.89 -19.74 0.55
N ALA A 230 5.65 -20.83 0.77
CA ALA A 230 5.28 -21.89 1.71
C ALA A 230 5.06 -21.39 3.16
N LYS A 231 5.76 -20.33 3.58
CA LYS A 231 5.56 -19.71 4.90
C LYS A 231 4.41 -18.68 4.90
N ALA A 232 4.21 -17.99 3.78
CA ALA A 232 3.20 -16.95 3.64
C ALA A 232 1.76 -17.51 3.52
N LEU A 233 1.57 -18.52 2.67
CA LEU A 233 0.26 -19.00 2.25
C LEU A 233 -0.64 -19.48 3.41
N PRO A 234 -0.15 -20.24 4.42
CA PRO A 234 -1.01 -20.68 5.52
C PRO A 234 -1.63 -19.51 6.30
N VAL A 235 -0.87 -18.42 6.48
CA VAL A 235 -1.35 -17.21 7.16
C VAL A 235 -2.37 -16.47 6.32
N LEU A 236 -2.13 -16.35 5.01
CA LEU A 236 -3.04 -15.67 4.08
C LEU A 236 -4.37 -16.43 3.93
N ILE A 237 -4.32 -17.76 3.79
CA ILE A 237 -5.51 -18.63 3.72
C ILE A 237 -6.34 -18.51 5.00
N THR A 238 -5.68 -18.55 6.16
CA THR A 238 -6.36 -18.37 7.46
C THR A 238 -6.96 -16.97 7.58
N ALA A 239 -6.20 -15.93 7.19
CA ALA A 239 -6.66 -14.55 7.26
C ALA A 239 -7.86 -14.29 6.34
N LEU A 240 -7.95 -14.95 5.18
CA LEU A 240 -9.05 -14.83 4.21
C LEU A 240 -10.41 -15.32 4.76
N SER A 241 -10.39 -16.17 5.78
CA SER A 241 -11.59 -16.67 6.48
C SER A 241 -11.72 -16.16 7.92
N GLY A 242 -10.82 -15.27 8.34
CA GLY A 242 -10.80 -14.72 9.70
C GLY A 242 -11.96 -13.73 9.98
N PRO A 243 -12.19 -13.36 11.25
CA PRO A 243 -13.34 -12.52 11.62
C PRO A 243 -13.19 -11.06 11.16
N TYR A 244 -11.95 -10.59 10.91
CA TYR A 244 -11.66 -9.20 10.60
C TYR A 244 -11.78 -8.92 9.10
N GLN A 245 -12.85 -8.21 8.70
CA GLN A 245 -13.17 -7.93 7.29
C GLN A 245 -12.01 -7.30 6.50
N TRP A 246 -11.34 -6.28 7.03
CA TRP A 246 -10.25 -5.63 6.31
C TRP A 246 -8.97 -6.46 6.28
N ALA A 247 -8.76 -7.35 7.26
CA ALA A 247 -7.67 -8.32 7.18
C ALA A 247 -7.94 -9.37 6.09
N ARG A 248 -9.21 -9.79 5.90
CA ARG A 248 -9.61 -10.66 4.77
C ARG A 248 -9.31 -9.99 3.43
N LEU A 249 -9.67 -8.71 3.28
CA LEU A 249 -9.37 -7.95 2.05
C LEU A 249 -7.87 -7.83 1.81
N GLN A 250 -7.08 -7.46 2.82
CA GLN A 250 -5.62 -7.41 2.70
C GLN A 250 -5.04 -8.77 2.32
N ALA A 251 -5.52 -9.88 2.89
CA ALA A 251 -5.07 -11.22 2.53
C ALA A 251 -5.39 -11.56 1.07
N ALA A 252 -6.59 -11.24 0.60
CA ALA A 252 -6.98 -11.42 -0.80
C ALA A 252 -6.07 -10.62 -1.75
N ILE A 253 -5.75 -9.36 -1.40
CA ILE A 253 -4.84 -8.52 -2.19
C ILE A 253 -3.45 -9.13 -2.26
N VAL A 254 -2.91 -9.64 -1.15
CA VAL A 254 -1.58 -10.27 -1.16
C VAL A 254 -1.59 -11.55 -1.99
N LEU A 255 -2.64 -12.37 -1.92
CA LEU A 255 -2.77 -13.56 -2.76
C LEU A 255 -2.86 -13.20 -4.25
N ASP A 256 -3.54 -12.11 -4.59
CA ASP A 256 -3.59 -11.56 -5.94
C ASP A 256 -2.22 -11.08 -6.42
N GLU A 257 -1.50 -10.30 -5.59
CA GLU A 257 -0.12 -9.84 -5.86
C GLU A 257 0.87 -11.00 -6.06
N MET A 258 0.64 -12.15 -5.41
CA MET A 258 1.48 -13.34 -5.52
C MET A 258 1.31 -14.07 -6.87
N GLY A 259 0.25 -13.79 -7.62
CA GLY A 259 -0.03 -14.41 -8.92
C GLY A 259 -0.01 -15.94 -8.85
N SER A 260 0.77 -16.59 -9.72
CA SER A 260 0.85 -18.06 -9.78
C SER A 260 1.39 -18.72 -8.49
N MET A 261 2.16 -17.99 -7.67
CA MET A 261 2.62 -18.50 -6.37
C MET A 261 1.48 -18.73 -5.38
N ALA A 262 0.31 -18.12 -5.61
CA ALA A 262 -0.88 -18.31 -4.79
C ALA A 262 -1.68 -19.57 -5.14
N ARG A 263 -1.26 -20.39 -6.11
CA ARG A 263 -2.00 -21.61 -6.52
C ARG A 263 -2.43 -22.52 -5.37
N PRO A 264 -1.61 -22.77 -4.33
CA PRO A 264 -2.06 -23.58 -3.19
C PRO A 264 -3.23 -22.97 -2.39
N ALA A 265 -3.57 -21.69 -2.58
CA ALA A 265 -4.71 -21.01 -1.98
C ALA A 265 -5.95 -20.98 -2.88
N GLU A 266 -5.95 -21.66 -4.04
CA GLU A 266 -7.04 -21.61 -5.02
C GLU A 266 -8.41 -21.96 -4.41
N GLU A 267 -8.50 -23.04 -3.64
CA GLU A 267 -9.76 -23.45 -3.00
C GLU A 267 -10.24 -22.43 -1.95
N ALA A 268 -9.31 -21.79 -1.24
CA ALA A 268 -9.66 -20.72 -0.29
C ALA A 268 -10.18 -19.46 -1.02
N LEU A 269 -9.59 -19.13 -2.18
CA LEU A 269 -10.05 -18.03 -3.03
C LEU A 269 -11.42 -18.32 -3.64
N LYS A 270 -11.69 -19.55 -4.11
CA LYS A 270 -13.02 -19.97 -4.59
C LYS A 270 -14.07 -19.82 -3.50
N LYS A 271 -13.78 -20.28 -2.27
CA LYS A 271 -14.69 -20.10 -1.13
C LYS A 271 -14.93 -18.62 -0.82
N ALA A 272 -13.92 -17.76 -0.98
CA ALA A 272 -14.07 -16.32 -0.79
C ALA A 272 -14.92 -15.63 -1.86
N LEU A 273 -15.35 -16.31 -2.93
CA LEU A 273 -16.31 -15.76 -3.87
C LEU A 273 -17.75 -15.75 -3.34
N GLU A 274 -18.11 -16.72 -2.50
CA GLU A 274 -19.49 -16.97 -2.07
C GLU A 274 -19.79 -16.36 -0.70
N ASP A 275 -18.85 -16.47 0.25
CA ASP A 275 -19.10 -16.23 1.68
C ASP A 275 -18.48 -14.93 2.20
N GLN A 276 -18.62 -13.82 1.48
CA GLN A 276 -18.03 -12.53 1.90
C GLN A 276 -19.07 -11.42 2.07
N PRO A 277 -19.15 -10.77 3.25
CA PRO A 277 -20.04 -9.62 3.46
C PRO A 277 -19.56 -8.37 2.70
N ASN A 278 -18.28 -8.36 2.28
CA ASN A 278 -17.66 -7.25 1.58
C ASN A 278 -17.34 -7.66 0.14
N LYS A 279 -18.08 -7.09 -0.82
CA LYS A 279 -17.91 -7.33 -2.27
C LYS A 279 -16.49 -7.10 -2.78
N TYR A 280 -15.69 -6.26 -2.10
CA TYR A 280 -14.29 -6.02 -2.48
C TYR A 280 -13.45 -7.30 -2.37
N ILE A 281 -13.72 -8.15 -1.38
CA ILE A 281 -12.99 -9.41 -1.20
C ILE A 281 -13.31 -10.35 -2.37
N THR A 282 -14.59 -10.48 -2.72
CA THR A 282 -15.05 -11.28 -3.88
C THR A 282 -14.40 -10.80 -5.19
N ARG A 283 -14.32 -9.48 -5.41
CA ARG A 283 -13.69 -8.88 -6.60
C ARG A 283 -12.21 -9.19 -6.70
N VAL A 284 -11.47 -9.03 -5.61
CA VAL A 284 -10.03 -9.33 -5.57
C VAL A 284 -9.78 -10.83 -5.71
N ALA A 285 -10.56 -11.68 -5.02
CA ALA A 285 -10.44 -13.13 -5.13
C ALA A 285 -10.72 -13.61 -6.56
N ASN A 286 -11.73 -13.05 -7.22
CA ASN A 286 -12.02 -13.35 -8.64
C ASN A 286 -10.88 -12.92 -9.56
N HIS A 287 -10.29 -11.73 -9.35
CA HIS A 287 -9.13 -11.29 -10.12
C HIS A 287 -7.93 -12.23 -9.91
N ALA A 288 -7.62 -12.61 -8.67
CA ALA A 288 -6.55 -13.55 -8.36
C ALA A 288 -6.73 -14.90 -9.07
N LEU A 289 -7.96 -15.44 -9.06
CA LEU A 289 -8.31 -16.69 -9.76
C LEU A 289 -8.19 -16.53 -11.28
N ASN A 290 -8.64 -15.40 -11.83
CA ASN A 290 -8.52 -15.09 -13.26
C ASN A 290 -7.05 -15.06 -13.71
N VAL A 291 -6.20 -14.32 -12.98
CA VAL A 291 -4.76 -14.24 -13.26
C VAL A 291 -4.10 -15.62 -13.16
N MET A 292 -4.40 -16.37 -12.10
CA MET A 292 -3.80 -17.68 -11.85
C MET A 292 -4.20 -18.75 -12.86
N ASN A 293 -5.43 -18.70 -13.36
CA ASN A 293 -6.00 -19.72 -14.25
C ASN A 293 -6.07 -19.27 -15.72
N GLY A 294 -5.65 -18.04 -16.04
CA GLY A 294 -5.76 -17.49 -17.39
C GLY A 294 -7.21 -17.35 -17.85
N THR A 295 -8.10 -16.95 -16.94
CA THR A 295 -9.53 -16.77 -17.23
C THR A 295 -9.96 -15.31 -17.04
N HIS A 296 -11.19 -15.00 -17.42
CA HIS A 296 -11.78 -13.65 -17.43
C HIS A 296 -13.21 -13.68 -16.87
N ASN A 297 -13.42 -14.47 -15.82
CA ASN A 297 -14.70 -14.57 -15.13
C ASN A 297 -15.05 -13.23 -14.46
N THR A 298 -16.34 -12.95 -14.34
CA THR A 298 -16.82 -11.70 -13.75
C THR A 298 -17.66 -11.96 -12.51
N VAL A 299 -17.59 -11.03 -11.57
CA VAL A 299 -18.42 -11.00 -10.35
C VAL A 299 -19.16 -9.67 -10.25
N LYS A 300 -20.30 -9.70 -9.55
CA LYS A 300 -21.14 -8.50 -9.33
C LYS A 300 -20.47 -7.53 -8.35
#